data_AF-A0A0L0ULD8-F1
#
_entry.id   AF-A0A0L0ULD8-F1
#
_cell.length_a   1.000
_cell.length_b   1.000
_cell.length_c   1.000
_cell.angle_alpha   90.00
_cell.angle_beta   90.00
_cell.angle_gamma   90.00
#
_symmetry.space_group_name_H-M   'P 1'
#
loop_
_entity.id
_entity.type
_entity.pdbx_description
1 polymer ?
#
loop_
_entity_poly.entity_id
_entity_poly.type
_entity_poly.pdbx_seq_one_letter_code
_entity_poly.pdbx_strand_id
1 'polypeptide(L)'
;MVLDESAQKVLTDLKRKRGVIKASLTRARNFINTFNPREQAITLVEFRQEELPQISRKFDEIQCQIELIDVDNFEENEQAREAFENDYYAVRSEMQELINQEKSHNSSM
;
A
#
# COMPACT_ATOMS: atom_id res chain seq x y z
N MET A 1 -29.88 2.48 2.33
CA MET A 1 -30.66 1.38 1.71
C MET A 1 -30.18 0.06 2.31
N VAL A 2 -31.05 -0.87 2.71
CA VAL A 2 -30.56 -2.16 3.24
C VAL A 2 -30.06 -3.01 2.07
N LEU A 3 -28.78 -3.41 2.11
CA LEU A 3 -28.18 -4.28 1.11
C LEU A 3 -28.87 -5.65 1.13
N ASP A 4 -29.07 -6.25 -0.04
CA ASP A 4 -29.48 -7.65 -0.10
C ASP A 4 -28.36 -8.58 0.41
N GLU A 5 -28.72 -9.80 0.79
CA GLU A 5 -27.81 -10.77 1.41
C GLU A 5 -26.60 -11.12 0.49
N SER A 6 -26.81 -11.07 -0.83
CA SER A 6 -25.75 -11.32 -1.82
C SER A 6 -24.74 -10.17 -1.85
N ALA A 7 -25.21 -8.93 -1.92
CA ALA A 7 -24.40 -7.73 -1.90
C ALA A 7 -23.61 -7.62 -0.58
N GLN A 8 -24.24 -7.96 0.55
CA GLN A 8 -23.57 -7.97 1.86
C GLN A 8 -22.42 -8.98 1.93
N LYS A 9 -22.59 -10.17 1.33
CA LYS A 9 -21.53 -11.18 1.25
C LYS A 9 -20.37 -10.71 0.38
N VAL A 10 -20.67 -10.15 -0.80
CA VAL A 10 -19.65 -9.59 -1.72
C VAL A 10 -18.87 -8.48 -1.02
N LEU A 11 -19.55 -7.56 -0.35
CA LEU A 11 -18.92 -6.47 0.40
C LEU A 11 -17.96 -7.00 1.48
N THR A 12 -18.39 -8.03 2.22
CA THR A 12 -17.55 -8.66 3.25
C THR A 12 -16.28 -9.27 2.67
N ASP A 13 -16.40 -9.98 1.53
CA ASP A 13 -15.25 -10.58 0.86
C ASP A 13 -14.31 -9.52 0.27
N LEU A 14 -14.83 -8.41 -0.26
CA LEU A 14 -14.04 -7.28 -0.73
C LEU A 14 -13.28 -6.60 0.43
N LYS A 15 -13.94 -6.35 1.57
CA LYS A 15 -13.29 -5.79 2.76
C LYS A 15 -12.15 -6.71 3.26
N ARG A 16 -12.33 -8.04 3.19
CA ARG A 16 -11.26 -9.01 3.49
C ARG A 16 -10.10 -8.91 2.50
N LYS A 17 -10.37 -8.86 1.19
CA LYS A 17 -9.34 -8.69 0.14
C LYS A 17 -8.55 -7.39 0.33
N ARG A 18 -9.23 -6.29 0.65
CA ARG A 18 -8.60 -5.00 1.00
C ARG A 18 -7.63 -5.15 2.16
N GLY A 19 -8.02 -5.87 3.22
CA GLY A 19 -7.15 -6.17 4.36
C GLY A 19 -5.87 -6.91 3.97
N VAL A 20 -5.96 -7.90 3.07
CA VAL A 20 -4.78 -8.63 2.56
C VAL A 20 -3.84 -7.72 1.78
N ILE A 21 -4.37 -6.80 0.98
CA ILE A 21 -3.58 -5.82 0.22
C ILE A 21 -2.87 -4.84 1.18
N LYS A 22 -3.58 -4.32 2.19
CA LYS A 22 -2.98 -3.49 3.26
C LYS A 22 -1.84 -4.21 3.97
N ALA A 23 -1.99 -5.51 4.24
CA ALA A 23 -0.92 -6.31 4.84
C ALA A 23 0.33 -6.41 3.94
N SER A 24 0.18 -6.38 2.61
CA SER A 24 1.33 -6.31 1.69
C SER A 24 2.09 -5.00 1.83
N LEU A 25 1.40 -3.87 1.92
CA LEU A 25 2.04 -2.57 2.18
C LEU A 25 2.71 -2.54 3.57
N THR A 26 2.06 -3.13 4.58
CA THR A 26 2.63 -3.26 5.94
C THR A 26 3.95 -4.05 5.92
N ARG A 27 4.04 -5.13 5.15
CA ARG A 27 5.29 -5.89 4.98
C ARG A 27 6.39 -5.08 4.28
N ALA A 28 6.03 -4.19 3.36
CA ALA A 28 6.98 -3.26 2.74
C ALA A 28 7.52 -2.26 3.77
N ARG A 29 6.64 -1.64 4.58
CA ARG A 29 7.05 -0.77 5.69
C ARG A 29 7.97 -1.49 6.68
N ASN A 30 7.58 -2.69 7.12
CA ASN A 30 8.39 -3.46 8.08
C ASN A 30 9.78 -3.78 7.54
N PHE A 31 9.90 -4.06 6.24
CA PHE A 31 11.21 -4.25 5.62
C PHE A 31 12.08 -3.01 5.74
N ILE A 32 11.56 -1.83 5.41
CA ILE A 32 12.31 -0.57 5.52
C ILE A 32 12.76 -0.35 6.97
N ASN A 33 11.86 -0.53 7.94
CA ASN A 33 12.14 -0.35 9.36
C ASN A 33 13.28 -1.25 9.88
N THR A 34 13.52 -2.39 9.21
CA THR A 34 14.57 -3.35 9.57
C THR A 34 15.74 -3.36 8.59
N PHE A 35 15.72 -2.51 7.56
CA PHE A 35 16.74 -2.49 6.51
C PHE A 35 18.04 -1.89 7.05
N ASN A 36 19.16 -2.58 6.83
CA ASN A 36 20.48 -2.13 7.23
C ASN A 36 21.39 -1.97 5.99
N PRO A 37 21.69 -0.74 5.54
CA PRO A 37 22.52 -0.51 4.35
C PRO A 37 23.98 -0.96 4.51
N ARG A 38 24.44 -1.26 5.74
CA ARG A 38 25.79 -1.82 5.97
C ARG A 38 25.87 -3.33 5.72
N GLU A 39 24.73 -4.02 5.75
CA GLU A 39 24.64 -5.48 5.64
C GLU A 39 23.87 -5.93 4.40
N GLN A 40 23.01 -5.07 3.86
CA GLN A 40 22.09 -5.40 2.79
C GLN A 40 22.29 -4.48 1.59
N ALA A 41 22.24 -5.06 0.39
CA ALA A 41 22.38 -4.31 -0.84
C ALA A 41 21.18 -3.38 -1.09
N ILE A 42 21.45 -2.16 -1.55
CA ILE A 42 20.40 -1.17 -1.88
C ILE A 42 19.43 -1.67 -2.96
N THR A 43 19.88 -2.55 -3.85
CA THR A 43 19.06 -3.15 -4.91
C THR A 43 17.85 -3.91 -4.36
N LEU A 44 17.91 -4.41 -3.12
CA LEU A 44 16.75 -5.00 -2.45
C LEU A 44 15.64 -3.97 -2.19
N VAL A 45 16.00 -2.72 -1.89
CA VAL A 45 15.06 -1.61 -1.74
C VAL A 45 14.48 -1.23 -3.09
N GLU A 46 15.31 -1.17 -4.14
CA GLU A 46 14.88 -0.88 -5.51
C GLU A 46 13.83 -1.89 -5.99
N PHE A 47 14.12 -3.20 -5.92
CA PHE A 47 13.17 -4.24 -6.33
C PHE A 47 11.86 -4.20 -5.55
N ARG A 48 11.90 -3.89 -4.25
CA ARG A 48 10.67 -3.77 -3.46
C ARG A 48 9.89 -2.50 -3.79
N GLN A 49 10.57 -1.41 -4.15
CA GLN A 49 9.91 -0.18 -4.57
C GLN A 49 9.15 -0.40 -5.89
N GLU A 50 9.70 -1.18 -6.82
CA GLU A 50 9.07 -1.53 -8.10
C GLU A 50 7.73 -2.27 -7.95
N GLU A 51 7.53 -2.99 -6.85
CA GLU A 51 6.29 -3.71 -6.54
C GLU A 51 5.19 -2.80 -5.97
N LEU A 52 5.54 -1.64 -5.39
CA LEU A 52 4.58 -0.75 -4.72
C LEU A 52 3.43 -0.28 -5.64
N PRO A 53 3.67 0.14 -6.90
CA PRO A 53 2.60 0.52 -7.82
C PRO A 53 1.55 -0.58 -8.02
N GLN A 54 1.96 -1.86 -8.00
CA GLN A 54 1.02 -2.97 -8.13
C GLN A 54 0.11 -3.09 -6.88
N ILE A 55 0.65 -2.84 -5.69
CA ILE A 55 -0.13 -2.84 -4.44
C ILE A 55 -1.17 -1.72 -4.46
N SER A 56 -0.78 -0.51 -4.87
CA SER A 56 -1.69 0.63 -5.01
C SER A 56 -2.81 0.36 -6.01
N ARG A 57 -2.51 -0.16 -7.21
CA ARG A 57 -3.53 -0.52 -8.20
C ARG A 57 -4.53 -1.54 -7.67
N LYS A 58 -4.05 -2.61 -7.01
CA LYS A 58 -4.93 -3.64 -6.43
C LYS A 58 -5.83 -3.05 -5.34
N PHE A 59 -5.32 -2.12 -4.54
CA PHE A 59 -6.12 -1.45 -3.53
C PHE A 59 -7.23 -0.62 -4.19
N ASP A 60 -6.89 0.23 -5.16
CA ASP A 60 -7.85 1.06 -5.88
C ASP A 60 -8.97 0.25 -6.52
N GLU A 61 -8.63 -0.84 -7.21
CA GLU A 61 -9.61 -1.73 -7.83
C GLU A 61 -10.61 -2.29 -6.82
N ILE A 62 -10.14 -2.72 -5.65
CA ILE A 62 -11.00 -3.28 -4.59
C ILE A 62 -11.79 -2.18 -3.89
N GLN A 63 -11.17 -1.02 -3.63
CA GLN A 63 -11.80 0.09 -2.95
C GLN A 63 -12.92 0.71 -3.80
N CYS A 64 -12.71 0.86 -5.12
CA CYS A 64 -13.77 1.25 -6.05
C CYS A 64 -14.94 0.26 -6.04
N GLN A 65 -14.68 -1.05 -6.00
CA GLN A 65 -15.74 -2.06 -5.91
C GLN A 65 -16.52 -1.98 -4.60
N ILE A 66 -15.85 -1.67 -3.49
CA ILE A 66 -16.49 -1.44 -2.19
C ILE A 66 -17.39 -0.21 -2.28
N GLU A 67 -16.91 0.91 -2.81
CA GLU A 67 -17.66 2.16 -2.91
C GLU A 67 -18.90 2.07 -3.80
N LEU A 68 -18.87 1.22 -4.83
CA LEU A 68 -20.03 0.95 -5.68
C LEU A 68 -21.14 0.19 -4.95
N ILE A 69 -20.80 -0.57 -3.89
CA ILE A 69 -21.76 -1.38 -3.12
C ILE A 69 -22.15 -0.65 -1.82
N ASP A 70 -21.18 -0.08 -1.13
CA ASP A 70 -21.29 0.52 0.21
C ASP A 70 -21.53 2.03 0.13
N VAL A 71 -22.50 2.42 -0.70
CA VAL A 71 -22.77 3.83 -1.08
C VAL A 71 -23.16 4.72 0.10
N ASP A 72 -23.75 4.14 1.14
CA ASP A 72 -24.19 4.88 2.33
C ASP A 72 -23.02 5.19 3.28
N ASN A 73 -21.88 4.50 3.15
CA ASN A 73 -20.70 4.65 4.00
C ASN A 73 -19.56 5.44 3.29
N PHE A 74 -19.92 6.51 2.58
CA PHE A 74 -18.98 7.34 1.83
C PHE A 74 -17.80 7.84 2.68
N GLU A 75 -18.07 8.36 3.88
CA GLU A 75 -17.03 8.91 4.75
C GLU A 75 -16.01 7.84 5.20
N GLU A 76 -16.47 6.65 5.58
CA GLU A 76 -15.57 5.55 5.94
C GLU A 76 -14.73 5.08 4.75
N ASN A 77 -15.31 5.10 3.55
CA ASN A 77 -14.60 4.72 2.32
C ASN A 77 -13.52 5.75 1.95
N GLU A 78 -13.83 7.04 2.06
CA GLU A 78 -12.86 8.11 1.83
C GLU A 78 -11.71 8.05 2.85
N GLN A 79 -12.03 7.89 4.14
CA GLN A 79 -11.00 7.70 5.18
C GLN A 79 -10.12 6.46 4.91
N ALA A 80 -10.70 5.39 4.38
CA ALA A 80 -9.94 4.20 4.03
C ALA A 80 -8.96 4.43 2.87
N ARG A 81 -9.33 5.27 1.89
CA ARG A 81 -8.43 5.71 0.80
C ARG A 81 -7.30 6.55 1.34
N GLU A 82 -7.65 7.64 2.02
CA GLU A 82 -6.67 8.59 2.55
C GLU A 82 -5.64 7.89 3.44
N ALA A 83 -6.09 7.01 4.34
CA ALA A 83 -5.19 6.25 5.20
C ALA A 83 -4.23 5.35 4.40
N PHE A 84 -4.73 4.66 3.37
CA PHE A 84 -3.88 3.81 2.54
C PHE A 84 -2.89 4.62 1.69
N GLU A 85 -3.34 5.72 1.09
CA GLU A 85 -2.51 6.59 0.25
C GLU A 85 -1.39 7.23 1.07
N ASN A 86 -1.72 7.75 2.25
CA ASN A 86 -0.72 8.30 3.17
C ASN A 86 0.35 7.27 3.52
N ASP A 87 -0.05 6.04 3.88
CA ASP A 87 0.89 4.96 4.16
C ASP A 87 1.73 4.60 2.91
N TYR A 88 1.09 4.52 1.74
CA TYR A 88 1.73 4.16 0.49
C TYR A 88 2.81 5.18 0.09
N TYR A 89 2.47 6.46 0.09
CA TYR A 89 3.40 7.52 -0.28
C TYR A 89 4.51 7.67 0.77
N ALA A 90 4.22 7.51 2.06
CA ALA A 90 5.23 7.52 3.10
C ALA A 90 6.26 6.39 2.90
N VAL A 91 5.80 5.15 2.69
CA VAL A 91 6.67 3.99 2.42
C VAL A 91 7.50 4.21 1.16
N ARG A 92 6.86 4.68 0.08
CA ARG A 92 7.56 4.89 -1.20
C ARG A 92 8.60 6.00 -1.12
N SER A 93 8.29 7.09 -0.44
CA SER A 93 9.22 8.21 -0.22
C SER A 93 10.45 7.75 0.55
N GLU A 94 10.25 7.01 1.64
CA GLU A 94 11.34 6.51 2.48
C GLU A 94 12.27 5.56 1.70
N MET A 95 11.71 4.64 0.89
CA MET A 95 12.50 3.81 -0.02
C MET A 95 13.29 4.65 -1.02
N GLN A 96 12.67 5.69 -1.60
CA GLN A 96 13.34 6.55 -2.58
C GLN A 96 14.47 7.36 -1.96
N GLU A 97 14.32 7.84 -0.73
CA GLU A 97 15.35 8.54 0.01
C GLU A 97 16.56 7.63 0.27
N LEU A 98 16.34 6.38 0.71
CA LEU A 98 17.43 5.41 0.88
C LEU A 98 18.22 5.18 -0.41
N ILE A 99 17.52 5.02 -1.54
CA ILE A 99 18.15 4.83 -2.86
C ILE A 99 18.96 6.06 -3.27
N ASN A 100 18.43 7.26 -3.04
CA ASN A 100 19.11 8.50 -3.39
C ASN A 100 20.37 8.73 -2.53
N GLN A 101 20.31 8.41 -1.23
CA GLN A 101 21.46 8.51 -0.33
C GLN A 101 22.62 7.63 -0.79
N GLU A 102 22.33 6.39 -1.18
CA GLU A 102 23.35 5.46 -1.70
C GLU A 102 23.96 5.94 -3.03
N LYS A 103 23.12 6.44 -3.95
CA LYS A 103 23.61 7.01 -5.22
C LYS A 103 24.49 8.24 -5.01
N SER A 104 24.14 9.10 -4.07
CA SER A 104 24.95 10.28 -3.72
C SER A 104 26.28 9.86 -3.09
N HIS A 105 26.29 8.82 -2.26
CA HIS A 105 27.51 8.29 -1.66
C HIS A 105 28.47 7.73 -2.72
N ASN A 106 27.96 6.91 -3.64
CA ASN A 106 28.76 6.32 -4.71
C ASN A 106 29.21 7.32 -5.78
N SER A 107 28.53 8.46 -5.93
CA SER A 107 28.96 9.52 -6.85
C SER A 107 30.05 10.43 -6.27
N SER A 108 30.29 10.35 -4.95
CA SER A 108 31.26 11.20 -4.23
C SER A 108 32.56 10.46 -3.86
N MET A 109 32.64 9.14 -4.10
CA MET A 109 33.88 8.34 -4.04
C MET A 109 34.51 8.23 -5.43
#